data_AF-A0A3T0L024-F1
#
_entry.id   AF-A0A3T0L024-F1
#
_cell.length_a   1.000
_cell.length_b   1.000
_cell.length_c   1.000
_cell.angle_alpha   90.00
_cell.angle_beta   90.00
_cell.angle_gamma   90.00
#
_symmetry.space_group_name_H-M   'P 1'
#
loop_
_entity.id
_entity.type
_entity.pdbx_description
1 polymer ?
#
loop_
_entity_poly.entity_id
_entity_poly.type
_entity_poly.pdbx_seq_one_letter_code
_entity_poly.pdbx_strand_id
1 'polypeptide(L)'
;MFKGFEEDKIFRFKEFDEARIYIENFKDDKDTYEAVDYMINHKEYYFLLKNVLKQIDTKKNILAYLFFNLPCLKREEDLDLLIKIVKRSDRILKKIVIDYIKSCNNEEFAKKMYERGLKTEAVEILKKFPGCVKYLKEKLSGEQDEEVIKKAVEFFEIYDEEYAKKLKEKLGNK
;
A
#
# COMPACT_ATOMS: atom_id res chain seq x y z
N MET A 1 4.61 -10.07 35.13
CA MET A 1 5.56 -9.24 34.36
C MET A 1 6.25 -10.16 33.36
N PHE A 2 5.68 -10.35 32.18
CA PHE A 2 6.26 -11.24 31.17
C PHE A 2 7.29 -10.44 30.36
N LYS A 3 8.57 -10.81 30.51
CA LYS A 3 9.63 -10.37 29.60
C LYS A 3 9.33 -11.01 28.24
N GLY A 4 9.08 -10.18 27.24
CA GLY A 4 9.01 -10.63 25.85
C GLY A 4 10.35 -11.24 25.48
N PHE A 5 10.34 -12.50 25.07
CA PHE A 5 11.43 -13.05 24.30
C PHE A 5 11.36 -12.35 22.93
N GLU A 6 12.28 -11.42 22.69
CA GLU A 6 12.65 -11.12 21.32
C GLU A 6 13.30 -12.41 20.80
N GLU A 7 12.58 -13.15 19.96
CA GLU A 7 13.19 -14.23 19.20
C GLU A 7 14.23 -13.60 18.28
N ASP A 8 15.50 -13.71 18.64
CA ASP A 8 16.61 -13.38 17.76
C ASP A 8 16.47 -14.22 16.49
N LYS A 9 15.91 -13.61 15.43
CA LYS A 9 15.89 -14.21 14.10
C LYS A 9 17.33 -14.48 13.70
N ILE A 10 17.72 -15.75 13.60
CA ILE A 10 19.03 -16.13 13.10
C ILE A 10 19.08 -15.74 11.62
N PHE A 11 19.85 -14.71 11.30
CA PHE A 11 20.10 -14.32 9.92
C PHE A 11 21.12 -15.25 9.30
N ARG A 12 20.72 -15.92 8.20
CA ARG A 12 21.66 -16.73 7.42
C ARG A 12 22.67 -15.88 6.67
N PHE A 13 22.22 -14.75 6.13
CA PHE A 13 23.06 -13.81 5.39
C PHE A 13 23.79 -12.87 6.35
N LYS A 14 25.08 -12.67 6.11
CA LYS A 14 25.90 -11.74 6.89
C LYS A 14 26.09 -10.42 6.17
N GLU A 15 26.12 -10.47 4.84
CA GLU A 15 26.38 -9.30 4.00
C GLU A 15 25.25 -9.04 3.00
N PHE A 16 25.07 -7.77 2.64
CA PHE A 16 24.06 -7.35 1.68
C PHE A 16 24.19 -8.08 0.34
N ASP A 17 25.42 -8.24 -0.17
CA ASP A 17 25.67 -8.87 -1.47
C ASP A 17 25.23 -10.34 -1.50
N GLU A 18 25.28 -11.05 -0.37
CA GLU A 18 24.79 -12.43 -0.26
C GLU A 18 23.27 -12.47 -0.41
N ALA A 19 22.55 -11.60 0.30
CA ALA A 19 21.09 -11.52 0.23
C ALA A 19 20.60 -10.95 -1.11
N ARG A 20 21.35 -10.01 -1.70
CA ARG A 20 21.03 -9.30 -2.94
C ARG A 20 20.70 -10.25 -4.08
N ILE A 21 21.53 -11.28 -4.27
CA ILE A 21 21.43 -12.22 -5.40
C ILE A 21 20.06 -12.93 -5.43
N TYR A 22 19.50 -13.20 -4.26
CA TYR A 22 18.19 -13.84 -4.11
C TYR A 22 17.04 -12.88 -4.37
N ILE A 23 17.16 -11.63 -3.92
CA ILE A 23 16.15 -10.59 -4.17
C ILE A 23 16.08 -10.19 -5.65
N GLU A 24 17.21 -10.11 -6.35
CA GLU A 24 17.22 -9.67 -7.76
C GLU A 24 16.60 -10.67 -8.73
N ASN A 25 16.53 -11.94 -8.34
CA ASN A 25 16.16 -13.03 -9.24
C ASN A 25 15.02 -13.92 -8.72
N PHE A 26 14.57 -13.76 -7.47
CA PHE A 26 13.58 -14.61 -6.79
C PHE A 26 13.71 -16.11 -7.12
N LYS A 27 14.93 -16.65 -7.02
CA LYS A 27 15.27 -18.00 -7.48
C LYS A 27 14.64 -19.09 -6.60
N ASP A 28 15.20 -19.23 -5.39
CA ASP A 28 14.80 -20.22 -4.40
C ASP A 28 13.89 -19.60 -3.35
N ASP A 29 12.72 -20.18 -3.11
CA ASP A 29 11.71 -19.57 -2.24
C ASP A 29 12.21 -19.43 -0.80
N LYS A 30 12.86 -20.47 -0.25
CA LYS A 30 13.33 -20.47 1.14
C LYS A 30 14.40 -19.39 1.35
N ASP A 31 15.44 -19.40 0.52
CA ASP A 31 16.52 -18.44 0.60
C ASP A 31 16.02 -17.02 0.31
N THR A 32 15.02 -16.87 -0.56
CA THR A 32 14.41 -15.56 -0.84
C THR A 32 13.61 -15.03 0.35
N TYR A 33 12.88 -15.87 1.09
CA TYR A 33 12.22 -15.43 2.33
C TYR A 33 13.24 -14.93 3.37
N GLU A 34 14.32 -15.68 3.57
CA GLU A 34 15.42 -15.28 4.48
C GLU A 34 16.09 -13.98 4.00
N ALA A 35 16.23 -13.79 2.69
CA ALA A 35 16.81 -12.57 2.11
C ALA A 35 15.87 -11.38 2.28
N VAL A 36 14.55 -11.57 2.15
CA VAL A 36 13.55 -10.53 2.43
C VAL A 36 13.63 -10.10 3.89
N ASP A 37 13.70 -11.07 4.81
CA ASP A 37 13.87 -10.79 6.24
C ASP A 37 15.16 -10.01 6.52
N TYR A 38 16.29 -10.42 5.94
CA TYR A 38 17.56 -9.69 6.07
C TYR A 38 17.41 -8.24 5.62
N MET A 39 16.87 -8.02 4.41
CA MET A 39 16.72 -6.68 3.84
C MET A 39 15.78 -5.80 4.67
N ILE A 40 14.69 -6.36 5.21
CA ILE A 40 13.76 -5.62 6.06
C ILE A 40 14.45 -5.16 7.35
N ASN A 41 15.21 -6.04 7.99
CA ASN A 41 15.91 -5.73 9.24
C ASN A 41 17.03 -4.72 9.06
N HIS A 42 17.69 -4.74 7.90
CA HIS A 42 18.72 -3.76 7.54
C HIS A 42 18.16 -2.50 6.87
N LYS A 43 16.83 -2.36 6.80
CA LYS A 43 16.12 -1.18 6.26
C LYS A 43 16.38 -0.91 4.78
N GLU A 44 16.68 -1.96 4.01
CA GLU A 44 16.92 -1.92 2.56
C GLU A 44 15.62 -1.89 1.73
N TYR A 45 14.61 -1.14 2.20
CA TYR A 45 13.25 -1.15 1.65
C TYR A 45 13.20 -0.64 0.22
N TYR A 46 13.96 0.40 -0.10
CA TYR A 46 13.99 0.97 -1.44
C TYR A 46 14.52 -0.05 -2.46
N PHE A 47 15.56 -0.79 -2.08
CA PHE A 47 16.12 -1.86 -2.89
C PHE A 47 15.11 -2.99 -3.09
N LEU A 48 14.46 -3.43 -2.01
CA LEU A 48 13.38 -4.42 -2.08
C LEU A 48 12.27 -3.99 -3.03
N LEU A 49 11.68 -2.81 -2.83
CA LEU A 49 10.57 -2.31 -3.63
C LEU A 49 10.93 -2.11 -5.11
N LYS A 50 12.16 -1.67 -5.40
CA LYS A 50 12.67 -1.62 -6.78
C LYS A 50 12.66 -2.98 -7.45
N ASN A 51 13.08 -4.02 -6.74
CA ASN A 51 13.11 -5.37 -7.30
C ASN A 51 11.72 -6.01 -7.37
N VAL A 52 10.82 -5.71 -6.44
CA VAL A 52 9.39 -6.06 -6.56
C VAL A 52 8.82 -5.47 -7.85
N LEU A 53 9.08 -4.20 -8.15
CA LEU A 53 8.57 -3.56 -9.36
C LEU A 53 9.10 -4.18 -10.66
N LYS A 54 10.33 -4.71 -10.65
CA LYS A 54 10.90 -5.46 -11.78
C LYS A 54 10.27 -6.84 -11.94
N GLN A 55 9.85 -7.47 -10.84
CA GLN A 55 9.44 -8.87 -10.75
C GLN A 55 7.95 -9.04 -10.41
N ILE A 56 7.14 -8.02 -10.69
CA ILE A 56 5.77 -7.86 -10.16
C ILE A 56 4.82 -9.02 -10.53
N ASP A 57 5.07 -9.69 -11.66
CA ASP A 57 4.24 -10.80 -12.16
C ASP A 57 4.74 -12.18 -11.70
N THR A 58 5.78 -12.22 -10.87
CA THR A 58 6.44 -13.47 -10.45
C THR A 58 6.24 -13.74 -8.96
N LYS A 59 6.33 -15.02 -8.56
CA LYS A 59 6.48 -15.48 -7.18
C LYS A 59 5.58 -14.75 -6.16
N LYS A 60 4.27 -14.74 -6.45
CA LYS A 60 3.24 -14.01 -5.66
C LYS A 60 3.28 -14.28 -4.16
N ASN A 61 3.65 -15.50 -3.74
CA ASN A 61 3.78 -15.86 -2.32
C ASN A 61 4.91 -15.08 -1.63
N ILE A 62 6.04 -14.89 -2.31
CA ILE A 62 7.18 -14.10 -1.81
C ILE A 62 6.78 -12.63 -1.70
N LEU A 63 6.10 -12.10 -2.72
CA LEU A 63 5.60 -10.72 -2.69
C LEU A 63 4.59 -10.52 -1.55
N ALA A 64 3.66 -11.47 -1.35
CA ALA A 64 2.71 -11.44 -0.26
C ALA A 64 3.41 -11.43 1.12
N TYR A 65 4.39 -12.32 1.29
CA TYR A 65 5.20 -12.37 2.51
C TYR A 65 5.96 -11.07 2.76
N LEU A 66 6.55 -10.48 1.73
CA LEU A 66 7.26 -9.20 1.84
C LEU A 66 6.34 -8.12 2.37
N PHE A 67 5.17 -7.91 1.76
CA PHE A 67 4.24 -6.85 2.20
C PHE A 67 3.61 -7.12 3.57
N PHE A 68 3.51 -8.38 4.00
CA PHE A 68 3.07 -8.72 5.35
C PHE A 68 4.09 -8.34 6.42
N ASN A 69 5.39 -8.46 6.13
CA ASN A 69 6.47 -8.20 7.09
C ASN A 69 7.09 -6.80 6.96
N LEU A 70 6.78 -6.06 5.89
CA LEU A 70 7.34 -4.74 5.65
C LEU A 70 6.82 -3.74 6.72
N PRO A 71 7.70 -2.97 7.38
CA PRO A 71 7.24 -1.91 8.27
C PRO A 71 6.68 -0.73 7.47
N CYS A 72 5.97 0.17 8.14
CA CYS A 72 5.40 1.34 7.49
C CYS A 72 6.48 2.31 7.03
N LEU A 73 6.57 2.50 5.71
CA LEU A 73 7.58 3.33 5.08
C LEU A 73 7.21 4.81 5.20
N LYS A 74 8.23 5.65 5.38
CA LYS A 74 8.07 7.10 5.59
C LYS A 74 8.74 7.96 4.52
N ARG A 75 9.70 7.40 3.78
CA ARG A 75 10.45 8.13 2.75
C ARG A 75 9.60 8.28 1.49
N GLU A 76 9.60 9.46 0.90
CA GLU A 76 8.80 9.77 -0.28
C GLU A 76 9.13 8.82 -1.44
N GLU A 77 10.41 8.48 -1.62
CA GLU A 77 10.87 7.60 -2.69
C GLU A 77 10.31 6.18 -2.57
N ASP A 78 10.10 5.70 -1.34
CA ASP A 78 9.48 4.41 -1.08
C ASP A 78 7.97 4.45 -1.39
N LEU A 79 7.30 5.55 -1.02
CA LEU A 79 5.88 5.77 -1.34
C LEU A 79 5.67 5.80 -2.87
N ASP A 80 6.58 6.44 -3.60
CA ASP A 80 6.57 6.49 -5.06
C ASP A 80 6.67 5.11 -5.70
N LEU A 81 7.49 4.23 -5.13
CA LEU A 81 7.59 2.84 -5.56
C LEU A 81 6.32 2.06 -5.24
N LEU A 82 5.75 2.21 -4.04
CA LEU A 82 4.48 1.56 -3.68
C LEU A 82 3.35 1.95 -4.64
N ILE A 83 3.24 3.23 -4.99
CA ILE A 83 2.25 3.72 -5.96
C ILE A 83 2.48 3.07 -7.34
N LYS A 84 3.73 3.00 -7.81
CA LYS A 84 4.07 2.34 -9.08
C LYS A 84 3.74 0.85 -9.05
N ILE A 85 3.95 0.18 -7.92
CA ILE A 85 3.60 -1.23 -7.73
C ILE A 85 2.07 -1.37 -7.83
N VAL A 86 1.29 -0.64 -7.04
CA VAL A 86 -0.19 -0.70 -7.08
C VAL A 86 -0.75 -0.51 -8.50
N LYS A 87 -0.19 0.43 -9.27
CA LYS A 87 -0.63 0.69 -10.66
C LYS A 87 -0.35 -0.44 -11.64
N ARG A 88 0.73 -1.20 -11.43
CA ARG A 88 1.17 -2.29 -12.31
C ARG A 88 0.74 -3.67 -11.84
N SER A 89 0.36 -3.81 -10.58
CA SER A 89 -0.06 -5.07 -9.98
C SER A 89 -1.35 -5.59 -10.58
N ASP A 90 -1.45 -6.90 -10.70
CA ASP A 90 -2.73 -7.58 -10.89
C ASP A 90 -3.66 -7.38 -9.67
N ARG A 91 -4.91 -7.83 -9.79
CA ARG A 91 -5.92 -7.68 -8.74
C ARG A 91 -5.49 -8.27 -7.38
N ILE A 92 -4.75 -9.37 -7.38
CA ILE A 92 -4.37 -10.08 -6.14
C ILE A 92 -3.27 -9.29 -5.43
N LEU A 93 -2.19 -8.97 -6.14
CA LEU A 93 -1.07 -8.23 -5.55
C LEU A 93 -1.49 -6.80 -5.19
N LYS A 94 -2.33 -6.16 -6.02
CA LYS A 94 -2.90 -4.85 -5.71
C LYS A 94 -3.60 -4.89 -4.35
N LYS A 95 -4.48 -5.88 -4.12
CA LYS A 95 -5.18 -6.02 -2.85
C LYS A 95 -4.22 -6.14 -1.67
N ILE A 96 -3.20 -6.99 -1.79
CA ILE A 96 -2.17 -7.19 -0.75
C ILE A 96 -1.47 -5.86 -0.40
N VAL A 97 -1.02 -5.12 -1.42
CA VAL A 97 -0.32 -3.85 -1.21
C VAL A 97 -1.25 -2.82 -0.59
N ILE A 98 -2.51 -2.72 -1.05
CA ILE A 98 -3.50 -1.83 -0.46
C ILE A 98 -3.80 -2.21 1.01
N ASP A 99 -3.89 -3.49 1.33
CA ASP A 99 -4.12 -3.94 2.71
C ASP A 99 -2.92 -3.62 3.62
N TYR A 100 -1.69 -3.74 3.11
CA TYR A 100 -0.49 -3.23 3.78
C TYR A 100 -0.56 -1.71 4.01
N ILE A 101 -0.92 -0.91 3.01
CA ILE A 101 -1.03 0.54 3.16
C ILE A 101 -2.12 0.90 4.20
N LYS A 102 -3.24 0.18 4.19
CA LYS A 102 -4.33 0.33 5.17
C LYS A 102 -3.88 0.02 6.60
N SER A 103 -2.97 -0.94 6.80
CA SER A 103 -2.49 -1.29 8.14
C SER A 103 -1.57 -0.22 8.72
N CYS A 104 -0.91 0.57 7.86
CA CYS A 104 -0.03 1.66 8.27
C CYS A 104 -0.72 2.89 8.85
N ASN A 105 -2.05 2.97 8.75
CA ASN A 105 -2.86 4.03 9.33
C ASN A 105 -2.32 5.46 9.05
N ASN A 106 -1.84 5.70 7.83
CA ASN A 106 -1.21 6.96 7.42
C ASN A 106 -2.11 7.75 6.47
N GLU A 107 -2.85 8.72 7.01
CA GLU A 107 -3.77 9.58 6.25
C GLU A 107 -3.04 10.37 5.15
N GLU A 108 -1.85 10.91 5.45
CA GLU A 108 -1.07 11.70 4.50
C GLU A 108 -0.65 10.88 3.28
N PHE A 109 -0.29 9.60 3.51
CA PHE A 109 0.04 8.72 2.40
C PHE A 109 -1.18 8.46 1.50
N ALA A 110 -2.37 8.26 2.09
CA ALA A 110 -3.58 8.09 1.31
C ALA A 110 -3.94 9.35 0.50
N LYS A 111 -3.72 10.56 1.04
CA LYS A 111 -3.85 11.81 0.27
C LYS A 111 -2.90 11.87 -0.92
N LYS A 112 -1.62 11.50 -0.73
CA LYS A 112 -0.64 11.43 -1.82
C LYS A 112 -1.03 10.41 -2.89
N MET A 113 -1.58 9.26 -2.50
CA MET A 113 -2.12 8.29 -3.46
C MET A 113 -3.24 8.88 -4.31
N TYR A 114 -4.16 9.63 -3.70
CA TYR A 114 -5.23 10.30 -4.42
C TYR A 114 -4.68 11.28 -5.46
N GLU A 115 -3.74 12.14 -5.06
CA GLU A 115 -3.13 13.16 -5.92
C GLU A 115 -2.30 12.57 -7.05
N ARG A 116 -1.75 11.37 -6.85
CA ARG A 116 -0.96 10.65 -7.85
C ARG A 116 -1.80 9.68 -8.70
N GLY A 117 -3.13 9.80 -8.65
CA GLY A 117 -4.05 9.12 -9.57
C GLY A 117 -4.51 7.73 -9.15
N LEU A 118 -4.30 7.33 -7.89
CA LEU A 118 -4.91 6.12 -7.29
C LEU A 118 -6.15 6.52 -6.47
N LYS A 119 -7.08 7.23 -7.11
CA LYS A 119 -8.17 7.92 -6.42
C LYS A 119 -9.13 6.95 -5.72
N THR A 120 -9.54 5.88 -6.40
CA THR A 120 -10.46 4.86 -5.86
C THR A 120 -9.88 4.18 -4.64
N GLU A 121 -8.63 3.70 -4.73
CA GLU A 121 -7.93 3.07 -3.62
C GLU A 121 -7.68 4.07 -2.47
N ALA A 122 -7.33 5.31 -2.79
CA ALA A 122 -7.12 6.35 -1.80
C ALA A 122 -8.39 6.69 -1.02
N VAL A 123 -9.55 6.82 -1.68
CA VAL A 123 -10.85 7.02 -1.01
C VAL A 123 -11.16 5.84 -0.09
N GLU A 124 -10.89 4.61 -0.54
CA GLU A 124 -11.11 3.41 0.26
C GLU A 124 -10.23 3.36 1.53
N ILE A 125 -9.04 3.94 1.49
CA ILE A 125 -8.15 4.07 2.66
C ILE A 125 -8.60 5.24 3.54
N LEU A 126 -8.87 6.41 2.93
CA LEU A 126 -9.23 7.66 3.62
C LEU A 126 -10.50 7.51 4.45
N LYS A 127 -11.43 6.63 4.07
CA LYS A 127 -12.67 6.39 4.83
C LYS A 127 -12.45 5.98 6.30
N LYS A 128 -11.26 5.47 6.65
CA LYS A 128 -10.90 5.13 8.03
C LYS A 128 -10.54 6.35 8.90
N PHE A 129 -10.37 7.52 8.30
CA PHE A 129 -9.88 8.73 8.96
C PHE A 129 -10.97 9.81 9.00
N PRO A 130 -11.56 10.12 10.17
CA PRO A 130 -12.57 11.18 10.27
C PRO A 130 -12.06 12.56 9.80
N GLY A 131 -10.75 12.82 9.95
CA GLY A 131 -10.10 14.06 9.53
C GLY A 131 -10.11 14.30 8.01
N CYS A 132 -10.34 13.27 7.20
CA CYS A 132 -10.28 13.39 5.75
C CYS A 132 -11.54 14.02 5.11
N VAL A 133 -12.63 14.20 5.87
CA VAL A 133 -13.94 14.67 5.36
C VAL A 133 -13.81 15.95 4.55
N LYS A 134 -13.14 16.97 5.10
CA LYS A 134 -12.96 18.26 4.42
C LYS A 134 -12.15 18.10 3.13
N TYR A 135 -11.04 17.38 3.21
CA TYR A 135 -10.17 17.09 2.06
C TYR A 135 -10.93 16.38 0.93
N LEU A 136 -11.67 15.32 1.26
CA LEU A 136 -12.45 14.56 0.28
C LEU A 136 -13.54 15.43 -0.37
N LYS A 137 -14.25 16.26 0.39
CA LYS A 137 -15.25 17.18 -0.17
C LYS A 137 -14.65 18.15 -1.19
N GLU A 138 -13.48 18.71 -0.89
CA GLU A 138 -12.76 19.61 -1.79
C GLU A 138 -12.38 18.88 -3.08
N LYS A 139 -11.76 17.70 -2.98
CA LYS A 139 -11.31 16.95 -4.15
C LYS A 139 -12.46 16.39 -5.00
N LEU A 140 -13.56 15.96 -4.38
CA LEU A 140 -14.73 15.38 -5.08
C LEU A 140 -15.65 16.43 -5.71
N SER A 141 -15.47 17.71 -5.40
CA SER A 141 -16.27 18.79 -5.97
C SER A 141 -16.17 18.84 -7.51
N GLY A 142 -14.98 18.59 -8.06
CA GLY A 142 -14.71 18.54 -9.50
C GLY A 142 -14.48 17.12 -10.06
N GLU A 143 -14.68 16.08 -9.25
CA GLU A 143 -14.47 14.70 -9.70
C GLU A 143 -15.53 14.29 -10.72
N GLN A 144 -15.09 13.59 -11.77
CA GLN A 144 -15.95 13.08 -12.84
C GLN A 144 -15.92 11.55 -12.93
N ASP A 145 -14.94 10.90 -12.32
CA ASP A 145 -14.82 9.45 -12.26
C ASP A 145 -15.94 8.86 -11.38
N GLU A 146 -16.85 8.14 -12.02
CA GLU A 146 -17.99 7.54 -11.35
C GLU A 146 -17.60 6.48 -10.32
N GLU A 147 -16.52 5.75 -10.53
CA GLU A 147 -16.08 4.72 -9.58
C GLU A 147 -15.59 5.37 -8.28
N VAL A 148 -14.83 6.46 -8.41
CA VAL A 148 -14.38 7.29 -7.28
C VAL A 148 -15.58 7.87 -6.54
N ILE A 149 -16.56 8.43 -7.26
CA ILE A 149 -17.77 9.01 -6.66
C ILE A 149 -18.58 7.93 -5.93
N LYS A 150 -18.79 6.75 -6.55
CA LYS A 150 -19.50 5.62 -5.91
C LYS A 150 -18.83 5.21 -4.59
N LYS A 151 -17.51 5.10 -4.57
CA LYS A 151 -16.77 4.80 -3.32
C LYS A 151 -16.84 5.91 -2.28
N ALA A 152 -16.87 7.16 -2.71
CA ALA A 152 -17.05 8.27 -1.78
C ALA A 152 -18.46 8.30 -1.18
N VAL A 153 -19.51 7.95 -1.94
CA VAL A 153 -20.89 7.86 -1.44
C VAL A 153 -20.97 6.87 -0.28
N GLU A 154 -20.41 5.66 -0.41
CA GLU A 154 -20.38 4.64 0.66
C GLU A 154 -19.82 5.20 1.98
N PHE A 155 -18.84 6.10 1.90
CA PHE A 155 -18.26 6.77 3.07
C PHE A 155 -19.18 7.87 3.60
N PHE A 156 -19.61 8.81 2.76
CA PHE A 156 -20.39 9.96 3.21
C PHE A 156 -21.80 9.60 3.69
N GLU A 157 -22.37 8.47 3.29
CA GLU A 157 -23.63 7.99 3.89
C GLU A 157 -23.55 7.83 5.42
N ILE A 158 -22.36 7.58 5.96
CA ILE A 158 -22.14 7.42 7.41
C ILE A 158 -21.79 8.77 8.07
N TYR A 159 -21.03 9.63 7.38
CA TYR A 159 -20.41 10.82 7.98
C TYR A 159 -21.05 12.16 7.58
N ASP A 160 -21.77 12.22 6.46
CA ASP A 160 -22.45 13.41 5.95
C ASP A 160 -23.50 13.05 4.89
N GLU A 161 -24.72 12.75 5.35
CA GLU A 161 -25.82 12.31 4.50
C GLU A 161 -26.20 13.35 3.43
N GLU A 162 -26.07 14.66 3.74
CA GLU A 162 -26.38 15.72 2.78
C GLU A 162 -25.38 15.73 1.63
N TYR A 163 -24.09 15.59 1.93
CA TYR A 163 -23.06 15.49 0.91
C TYR A 163 -23.19 14.19 0.10
N ALA A 164 -23.56 13.07 0.73
CA ALA A 164 -23.84 11.82 0.04
C ALA A 164 -24.97 11.98 -1.00
N LYS A 165 -26.05 12.70 -0.67
CA LYS A 165 -27.15 13.01 -1.61
C LYS A 165 -26.63 13.80 -2.83
N LYS A 166 -25.83 14.84 -2.62
CA LYS A 166 -25.21 15.63 -3.71
C LYS A 166 -24.35 14.76 -4.64
N LEU A 167 -23.59 13.82 -4.08
CA LEU A 167 -22.79 12.89 -4.88
C LEU A 167 -23.67 11.90 -5.67
N LYS A 168 -24.77 11.41 -5.10
CA LYS A 168 -25.73 10.53 -5.80
C LYS A 168 -26.43 11.25 -6.95
N GLU A 169 -26.82 12.51 -6.77
CA GLU A 169 -27.39 13.34 -7.84
C GLU A 169 -26.42 13.50 -9.02
N LYS A 170 -25.12 13.68 -8.74
CA LYS A 170 -24.08 13.70 -9.78
C LYS A 170 -23.97 12.40 -10.57
N LEU A 171 -24.27 11.25 -9.96
CA LEU A 171 -24.28 9.94 -10.63
C LEU A 171 -25.54 9.73 -11.49
N GLY A 172 -26.68 10.33 -11.10
CA GLY A 172 -27.96 10.15 -11.80
C GLY A 172 -28.25 11.16 -12.92
N ASN A 173 -27.51 12.29 -12.97
CA ASN A 173 -27.71 13.37 -13.96
C ASN A 173 -26.81 13.25 -15.21
N LYS A 174 -26.40 12.04 -15.60
CA LYS A 174 -25.66 11.75 -16.85
C LYS A 174 -26.40 10.67 -17.64
#